data_AF-A0A8S2Z4A3-F1
#
_entry.id   AF-A0A8S2Z4A3-F1
#
_cell.length_a   1.000
_cell.length_b   1.000
_cell.length_c   1.000
_cell.angle_alpha   90.00
_cell.angle_beta   90.00
_cell.angle_gamma   90.00
#
_symmetry.space_group_name_H-M   'P 1'
#
loop_
_entity.id
_entity.type
_entity.pdbx_description
1 polymer ?
#
loop_
_entity_poly.entity_id
_entity_poly.type
_entity_poly.pdbx_seq_one_letter_code
_entity_poly.pdbx_strand_id
1 'polypeptide(L)' 'YRGFECYLSCLFNVTILHLEYRLCPEHPFPASVDDAVALYRALLCNNISPSQILIMGDSAGGG' A
#
# COMPACT_ATOMS: atom_id res chain seq x y z
N TYR A 1 -10.78 7.31 0.85
CA TYR A 1 -9.34 7.58 0.86
C TYR A 1 -8.83 8.34 -0.37
N ARG A 2 -9.34 8.11 -1.59
CA ARG A 2 -8.86 8.77 -2.83
C ARG A 2 -8.63 10.29 -2.77
N GLY A 3 -9.51 11.06 -2.14
CA GLY A 3 -9.33 12.51 -2.00
C GLY A 3 -8.12 12.90 -1.14
N PHE A 4 -7.92 12.19 -0.03
CA PHE A 4 -6.77 12.35 0.85
C PHE A 4 -5.48 11.90 0.17
N GLU A 5 -5.52 10.79 -0.56
CA GLU A 5 -4.38 10.26 -1.33
C GLU A 5 -3.98 11.21 -2.46
N CYS A 6 -4.94 11.75 -3.21
CA CYS A 6 -4.67 12.75 -4.25
C CYS A 6 -3.98 13.98 -3.65
N TYR A 7 -4.46 14.46 -2.50
CA TYR A 7 -3.83 15.56 -1.78
C TYR A 7 -2.38 15.25 -1.40
N LEU A 8 -2.10 14.08 -0.80
CA LEU A 8 -0.73 13.68 -0.43
C LEU A 8 0.18 13.49 -1.65
N SER A 9 -0.34 12.91 -2.73
CA SER A 9 0.38 12.74 -3.99
C SER A 9 0.83 14.09 -4.56
N CYS A 10 -0.07 15.09 -4.60
CA CYS A 10 0.27 16.44 -5.03
C CYS A 10 1.22 17.15 -4.06
N LEU A 11 1.03 16.99 -2.76
CA LEU A 11 1.84 17.66 -1.73
C LEU A 11 3.30 17.19 -1.74
N PHE A 12 3.51 15.88 -1.85
CA PHE A 12 4.85 15.29 -1.80
C PHE A 12 5.44 15.03 -3.20
N ASN A 13 4.67 15.28 -4.26
CA ASN A 13 5.04 14.95 -5.64
C ASN A 13 5.46 13.48 -5.81
N VAL A 14 4.64 12.59 -5.23
CA VAL A 14 4.86 11.13 -5.24
C VAL A 14 3.70 10.42 -5.92
N THR A 15 3.96 9.26 -6.49
CA THR A 15 2.89 8.36 -6.95
C THR A 15 2.38 7.54 -5.77
N ILE A 16 1.06 7.51 -5.57
CA ILE A 16 0.43 6.68 -4.54
C ILE A 16 -0.24 5.46 -5.20
N LEU A 17 0.06 4.29 -4.67
CA LEU A 17 -0.61 3.04 -5.00
C LEU A 17 -1.53 2.66 -3.83
N HIS A 18 -2.84 2.73 -4.05
CA HIS A 18 -3.83 2.30 -3.08
C HIS A 18 -4.09 0.80 -3.24
N LEU A 19 -3.85 0.03 -2.19
CA LEU A 19 -4.09 -1.41 -2.17
C LEU A 19 -5.47 -1.72 -1.58
N GLU A 20 -6.37 -2.23 -2.40
CA GLU A 20 -7.63 -2.83 -1.96
C GLU A 20 -7.35 -4.27 -1.50
N TYR A 21 -6.79 -4.43 -0.30
CA TYR A 21 -6.47 -5.74 0.27
C TYR A 21 -7.72 -6.48 0.74
N ARG A 22 -7.60 -7.80 0.86
CA ARG A 22 -8.66 -8.68 1.33
C ARG A 22 -9.07 -8.40 2.78
N LEU A 23 -10.38 -8.31 3.03
CA LEU A 23 -10.96 -7.94 4.33
C LEU A 23 -11.47 -9.13 5.12
N CYS A 24 -11.50 -8.96 6.45
CA CYS A 24 -12.16 -9.85 7.40
C CYS A 24 -13.67 -9.53 7.44
N PRO A 25 -14.58 -10.52 7.59
CA PRO A 25 -14.35 -11.93 7.94
C PRO A 25 -14.04 -12.89 6.79
N GLU A 26 -14.27 -12.50 5.54
CA GLU A 26 -14.12 -13.38 4.37
C GLU A 26 -12.68 -13.89 4.21
N HIS A 27 -11.72 -13.04 4.55
CA HIS A 27 -10.29 -13.33 4.52
C HIS A 27 -9.64 -12.87 5.84
N PRO A 28 -9.60 -13.74 6.85
CA PRO A 28 -8.98 -13.41 8.12
C PRO A 28 -7.46 -13.22 7.97
N PHE A 29 -6.84 -12.73 9.04
CA PHE A 29 -5.39 -12.64 9.15
C PHE A 29 -4.72 -13.98 8.77
N PRO A 30 -3.66 -13.98 7.94
CA PRO A 30 -2.82 -12.85 7.52
C PRO A 30 -3.11 -12.29 6.12
N ALA A 31 -4.30 -12.49 5.55
CA ALA A 31 -4.56 -12.19 4.14
C ALA A 31 -4.21 -10.75 3.68
N SER A 32 -4.48 -9.74 4.52
CA SER A 32 -4.13 -8.35 4.22
C SER A 32 -2.61 -8.09 4.17
N VAL A 33 -1.86 -8.76 5.04
CA VAL A 33 -0.39 -8.69 5.09
C VAL A 33 0.21 -9.38 3.87
N ASP A 34 -0.34 -10.53 3.49
CA ASP A 34 0.09 -11.25 2.29
C ASP A 34 -0.11 -10.41 1.02
N ASP A 35 -1.24 -9.69 0.92
CA ASP A 35 -1.52 -8.79 -0.20
C ASP A 35 -0.52 -7.61 -0.25
N ALA A 36 -0.20 -7.02 0.90
CA ALA A 36 0.78 -5.93 1.01
C ALA A 36 2.19 -6.40 0.61
N VAL A 37 2.61 -7.59 1.07
CA VAL A 37 3.90 -8.19 0.71
C VAL A 37 3.96 -8.54 -0.77
N ALA A 38 2.86 -9.07 -1.33
CA ALA A 38 2.78 -9.37 -2.76
C ALA A 38 2.94 -8.11 -3.62
N LEU A 39 2.27 -7.01 -3.25
CA LEU A 39 2.43 -5.72 -3.93
C LEU A 39 3.86 -5.21 -3.83
N TYR A 40 4.45 -5.22 -2.63
CA TYR A 40 5.84 -4.77 -2.45
C TYR A 40 6.81 -5.55 -3.33
N ARG A 41 6.70 -6.89 -3.36
CA ARG A 41 7.50 -7.73 -4.25
C ARG A 41 7.28 -7.41 -5.73
N ALA A 42 6.05 -7.14 -6.13
CA ALA A 42 5.74 -6.73 -7.49
C ALA A 42 6.44 -5.40 -7.85
N LEU A 43 6.52 -4.43 -6.94
CA LEU A 43 7.26 -3.18 -7.17
C LEU A 43 8.76 -3.42 -7.36
N LEU A 44 9.36 -4.30 -6.56
CA LEU A 44 10.75 -4.69 -6.71
C LEU A 44 11.01 -5.38 -8.06
N CYS A 45 10.11 -6.28 -8.48
CA CYS A 45 10.18 -6.92 -9.79
C CYS A 45 10.06 -5.93 -10.96
N ASN A 46 9.41 -4.78 -10.74
CA ASN A 46 9.31 -3.69 -11.71
C ASN A 46 10.49 -2.70 -11.66
N ASN A 47 11.62 -3.09 -11.05
CA ASN A 47 12.84 -2.28 -10.91
C ASN A 47 12.68 -0.99 -10.11
N ILE A 48 11.66 -0.89 -9.24
CA ILE A 48 11.56 0.22 -8.29
C ILE A 48 12.51 -0.06 -7.13
N SER A 49 13.46 0.84 -6.90
CA SER A 49 14.43 0.68 -5.80
C SER A 49 13.70 0.68 -4.45
N PRO A 50 14.06 -0.20 -3.49
CA PRO A 50 13.53 -0.15 -2.13
C PRO A 50 13.65 1.23 -1.48
N SER A 51 14.71 1.98 -1.79
CA SER A 51 14.93 3.35 -1.27
C SER A 51 13.94 4.40 -1.80
N GLN A 52 13.16 4.06 -2.83
CA GLN A 52 12.13 4.92 -3.43
C GLN A 52 10.71 4.50 -3.02
N ILE A 53 10.58 3.47 -2.18
CA ILE A 53 9.29 2.94 -1.73
C ILE A 53 9.06 3.37 -0.29
N LEU A 54 7.92 4.02 -0.06
CA LEU A 54 7.42 4.35 1.27
C LEU A 54 6.11 3.60 1.51
N ILE A 55 6.00 2.97 2.67
CA ILE A 55 4.77 2.31 3.13
C ILE A 55 4.05 3.29 4.06
N MET A 56 2.77 3.49 3.81
CA MET A 56 1.89 4.35 4.60
C MET A 56 0.61 3.58 4.90
N GLY A 57 0.14 3.71 6.13
CA GLY A 57 -1.12 3.14 6.58
C GLY A 57 -1.77 4.02 7.63
N ASP A 58 -3.09 3.92 7.73
CA ASP A 58 -3.90 4.58 8.75
C ASP A 58 -4.70 3.51 9.51
N SER A 59 -4.79 3.63 10.83
CA SER A 59 -5.48 2.68 11.70
C SER A 59 -5.08 1.21 11.42
N ALA A 60 -6.01 0.34 11.03
CA ALA A 60 -5.75 -1.07 10.69
C ALA A 60 -4.76 -1.25 9.53
N GLY A 61 -4.63 -0.28 8.63
CA GLY A 61 -3.66 -0.33 7.53
C GLY A 61 -2.22 0.01 7.95
N GLY A 62 -2.02 0.56 9.16
CA GLY A 62 -0.68 0.86 9.70
C GLY A 62 -0.08 -0.26 10.57
N GLY A 63 -0.87 -1.29 10.89
CA GLY A 63 -0.47 -2.42 11.71
C GLY A 63 0.26 -3.52 10.95
#